data_AF-A0A6A8GLK4-F1
#
_entry.id   AF-A0A6A8GLK4-F1
#
_cell.length_a   1.000
_cell.length_b   1.000
_cell.length_c   1.000
_cell.angle_alpha   90.00
_cell.angle_beta   90.00
_cell.angle_gamma   90.00
#
_symmetry.space_group_name_H-M   'P 1'
#
loop_
_entity.id
_entity.type
_entity.pdbx_description
1 polymer ?
#
loop_
_entity_poly.entity_id
_entity_poly.type
_entity_poly.pdbx_seq_one_letter_code
_entity_poly.pdbx_strand_id
1 'polypeptide(L)'
;MSKHTTRRRFLVAAGLAGTTLLAGCTGSTGGGNGGTMGTATTEEMTTESTTEQSGSTPTDPESAPRATVDRFSEAAGTLMVRTDENGLPGPDEAVDFDGGPFITQGLGPDGEVVRYYNFDVQATTPAPIYALFREGEDTPVEGQLNVIDVIPGDEGYNDFWHVHKVTVPEDYEANTATSLADIEDAGYEMEATDMLVNCPVVPDGSTASMRYGDEDTGLVEGWYQGMVVSYFQFTEAALTLSGDSVPLSPIYVTFNVNPGEDGGGPPSGFVTEDGSDQTHNVVATLPDDSGYSPLWFVNIYDNADFDAVSDLGSATDAEQLASGAANVNCPIVSVE
;
A
#
# COMPACT_ATOMS: atom_id res chain seq x y z
N MET A 1 32.88 -30.89 14.44
CA MET A 1 33.78 -30.36 13.37
C MET A 1 33.05 -30.67 12.07
N SER A 2 32.63 -29.76 11.21
CA SER A 2 33.06 -28.40 10.92
C SER A 2 31.83 -27.54 10.59
N LYS A 3 31.91 -26.25 10.97
CA LYS A 3 30.91 -25.22 10.68
C LYS A 3 31.06 -24.80 9.22
N HIS A 4 29.96 -24.75 8.45
CA HIS A 4 29.91 -23.99 7.22
C HIS A 4 29.20 -22.67 7.48
N THR A 5 30.02 -21.62 7.57
CA THR A 5 29.63 -20.22 7.66
C THR A 5 29.28 -19.75 6.25
N THR A 6 28.00 -19.45 5.99
CA THR A 6 27.59 -18.76 4.76
C THR A 6 27.78 -17.26 4.98
N ARG A 7 28.56 -16.65 4.08
CA ARG A 7 28.99 -15.26 4.11
C ARG A 7 27.83 -14.32 3.80
N ARG A 8 27.49 -13.43 4.74
CA ARG A 8 26.82 -12.15 4.45
C ARG A 8 27.72 -11.32 3.55
N ARG A 9 27.25 -10.94 2.37
CA ARG A 9 27.84 -9.85 1.58
C ARG A 9 27.06 -8.59 1.90
N PHE A 10 27.66 -7.74 2.72
CA PHE A 10 27.34 -6.32 2.80
C PHE A 10 27.71 -5.69 1.45
N LEU A 11 26.73 -5.15 0.74
CA LEU A 11 26.93 -4.06 -0.19
C LEU A 11 26.40 -2.80 0.49
N VAL A 12 27.31 -2.12 1.18
CA VAL A 12 27.12 -0.72 1.56
C VAL A 12 27.33 0.08 0.28
N ALA A 13 26.25 0.52 -0.35
CA ALA A 13 26.30 1.60 -1.32
C ALA A 13 26.43 2.91 -0.51
N ALA A 14 27.63 3.48 -0.53
CA ALA A 14 27.87 4.81 0.00
C ALA A 14 27.22 5.84 -0.94
N GLY A 15 26.15 6.49 -0.46
CA GLY A 15 25.54 7.65 -1.13
C GLY A 15 24.05 7.78 -0.87
N LEU A 16 23.68 8.44 0.23
CA LEU A 16 22.37 9.07 0.49
C LEU A 16 21.09 8.29 0.07
N ALA A 17 21.02 7.00 0.38
CA ALA A 17 19.76 6.24 0.32
C ALA A 17 19.42 5.75 1.73
N GLY A 18 18.60 6.53 2.44
CA GLY A 18 17.96 6.09 3.67
C GLY A 18 16.86 5.10 3.30
N THR A 19 17.17 3.81 3.36
CA THR A 19 16.13 2.78 3.51
C THR A 19 15.62 2.90 4.95
N THR A 20 14.75 3.87 5.20
CA THR A 20 13.96 3.92 6.43
C THR A 20 12.98 2.76 6.33
N LEU A 21 13.29 1.67 7.03
CA LEU A 21 12.34 0.59 7.29
C LEU A 21 11.11 1.25 7.93
N LEU A 22 9.97 1.26 7.25
CA LEU A 22 8.70 1.50 7.93
C LEU A 22 8.61 0.51 9.09
N ALA A 23 8.28 1.01 10.28
CA ALA A 23 8.19 0.18 11.47
C ALA A 23 7.11 -0.90 11.25
N GLY A 24 7.52 -2.17 11.24
CA GLY A 24 6.56 -3.26 10.98
C GLY A 24 7.06 -4.70 11.07
N CYS A 25 8.37 -4.98 11.16
CA CYS A 25 8.83 -6.39 11.12
C CYS A 25 9.92 -6.71 12.14
N THR A 26 9.53 -7.25 13.31
CA THR A 26 10.15 -8.45 13.92
C THR A 26 9.30 -8.94 15.10
N GLY A 27 8.42 -9.91 14.87
CA GLY A 27 7.74 -10.63 15.95
C GLY A 27 8.70 -11.58 16.67
N SER A 28 8.84 -11.46 17.99
CA SER A 28 9.56 -12.41 18.84
C SER A 28 8.60 -13.13 19.79
N THR A 29 8.46 -14.44 19.58
CA THR A 29 7.72 -15.37 20.47
C THR A 29 8.54 -15.66 21.73
N GLY A 30 7.96 -15.43 22.91
CA GLY A 30 8.59 -15.77 24.20
C GLY A 30 7.58 -15.96 25.32
N GLY A 31 7.27 -17.22 25.64
CA GLY A 31 6.42 -17.59 26.78
C GLY A 31 7.13 -17.49 28.14
N GLY A 32 6.35 -17.26 29.20
CA GLY A 32 6.82 -17.28 30.59
C GLY A 32 5.71 -17.10 31.63
N ASN A 33 5.36 -18.21 32.28
CA ASN A 33 4.35 -18.37 33.34
C ASN A 33 4.75 -17.76 34.70
N GLY A 34 3.77 -17.28 35.48
CA GLY A 34 3.89 -17.10 36.94
C GLY A 34 2.82 -16.23 37.59
N GLY A 35 1.86 -16.84 38.29
CA GLY A 35 0.77 -16.12 38.97
C GLY A 35 1.12 -15.55 40.36
N THR A 36 0.19 -14.79 40.95
CA THR A 36 -0.48 -15.05 42.27
C THR A 36 -1.30 -13.82 42.71
N MET A 37 -2.46 -14.10 43.29
CA MET A 37 -3.47 -13.24 43.92
C MET A 37 -2.98 -12.33 45.07
N GLY A 38 -3.70 -11.21 45.30
CA GLY A 38 -3.66 -10.53 46.61
C GLY A 38 -4.36 -9.17 46.73
N THR A 39 -5.68 -9.19 46.97
CA THR A 39 -6.46 -8.39 47.95
C THR A 39 -6.50 -6.84 47.91
N ALA A 40 -7.74 -6.34 47.91
CA ALA A 40 -8.17 -4.96 48.08
C ALA A 40 -7.84 -4.33 49.45
N THR A 41 -7.62 -3.01 49.44
CA THR A 41 -7.95 -2.11 50.55
C THR A 41 -8.36 -0.73 50.00
N THR A 42 -9.43 -0.19 50.59
CA THR A 42 -10.09 1.07 50.27
C THR A 42 -9.64 2.11 51.28
N GLU A 43 -9.10 3.27 50.88
CA GLU A 43 -9.12 4.50 51.67
C GLU A 43 -9.19 5.75 50.75
N GLU A 44 -10.21 6.57 50.97
CA GLU A 44 -10.34 7.95 50.45
C GLU A 44 -9.32 8.87 51.15
N MET A 45 -8.70 9.80 50.41
CA MET A 45 -8.88 11.25 50.63
C MET A 45 -7.97 12.12 49.75
N THR A 46 -8.50 13.32 49.49
CA THR A 46 -7.87 14.61 49.20
C THR A 46 -7.45 14.96 47.77
N THR A 47 -8.15 15.98 47.28
CA THR A 47 -8.00 16.75 46.05
C THR A 47 -6.74 17.61 46.10
N GLU A 48 -5.82 17.37 45.18
CA GLU A 48 -4.92 18.39 44.63
C GLU A 48 -5.09 18.35 43.11
N SER A 49 -5.61 19.44 42.54
CA SER A 49 -5.63 19.63 41.09
C SER A 49 -4.22 19.98 40.62
N THR A 50 -3.41 18.94 40.49
CA THR A 50 -2.29 18.91 39.56
C THR A 50 -2.92 18.89 38.16
N THR A 51 -2.48 19.77 37.27
CA THR A 51 -2.75 19.63 35.85
C THR A 51 -1.99 18.39 35.39
N GLU A 52 -2.61 17.22 35.50
CA GLU A 52 -2.16 16.01 34.84
C GLU A 52 -2.27 16.29 33.35
N GLN A 53 -1.12 16.58 32.76
CA GLN A 53 -0.88 16.31 31.35
C GLN A 53 -1.36 14.88 31.15
N SER A 54 -2.49 14.71 30.46
CA SER A 54 -3.08 13.41 30.21
C SER A 54 -2.10 12.62 29.36
N GLY A 55 -1.13 11.97 29.99
CA GLY A 55 -0.28 11.01 29.35
C GLY A 55 -1.18 9.86 28.95
N SER A 56 -1.55 9.80 27.67
CA SER A 56 -2.24 8.65 27.12
C SER A 56 -1.34 7.43 27.36
N THR A 57 -1.83 6.48 28.15
CA THR A 57 -1.14 5.20 28.34
C THR A 57 -0.96 4.53 26.97
N PRO A 58 0.20 3.92 26.68
CA PRO A 58 0.38 3.14 25.46
C PRO A 58 -0.77 2.15 25.22
N THR A 59 -1.24 2.09 23.98
CA THR A 59 -2.26 1.14 23.55
C THR A 59 -1.58 -0.10 22.98
N ASP A 60 -2.00 -1.28 23.43
CA ASP A 60 -1.53 -2.55 22.88
C ASP A 60 -2.28 -2.87 21.56
N PRO A 61 -1.59 -2.90 20.40
CA PRO A 61 -2.21 -3.19 19.12
C PRO A 61 -2.97 -4.52 19.08
N GLU A 62 -2.49 -5.56 19.79
CA GLU A 62 -3.11 -6.88 19.77
C GLU A 62 -4.51 -6.90 20.41
N SER A 63 -4.79 -5.94 21.28
CA SER A 63 -6.05 -5.84 22.03
C SER A 63 -6.97 -4.72 21.53
N ALA A 64 -6.47 -3.87 20.63
CA ALA A 64 -7.19 -2.73 20.12
C ALA A 64 -8.29 -3.12 19.13
N PRO A 65 -9.38 -2.33 19.02
CA PRO A 65 -10.37 -2.53 17.97
C PRO A 65 -9.72 -2.40 16.59
N ARG A 66 -10.23 -3.16 15.60
CA ARG A 66 -9.82 -3.04 14.20
C ARG A 66 -10.81 -2.18 13.42
N ALA A 67 -10.30 -1.39 12.48
CA ALA A 67 -11.12 -0.63 11.55
C ALA A 67 -11.78 -1.58 10.54
N THR A 68 -13.06 -1.34 10.25
CA THR A 68 -13.78 -2.03 9.18
C THR A 68 -13.39 -1.41 7.84
N VAL A 69 -12.88 -2.21 6.91
CA VAL A 69 -12.45 -1.75 5.57
C VAL A 69 -13.40 -2.29 4.50
N ASP A 70 -13.85 -1.44 3.57
CA ASP A 70 -14.65 -1.85 2.42
C ASP A 70 -14.14 -1.21 1.12
N ARG A 71 -13.17 -1.89 0.48
CA ARG A 71 -12.56 -1.43 -0.78
C ARG A 71 -13.51 -1.39 -1.97
N PHE A 72 -14.63 -2.10 -1.91
CA PHE A 72 -15.53 -2.28 -3.04
C PHE A 72 -16.88 -1.59 -2.83
N SER A 73 -17.00 -0.75 -1.79
CA SER A 73 -18.15 0.14 -1.62
C SER A 73 -18.25 1.17 -2.76
N GLU A 74 -19.43 1.75 -2.98
CA GLU A 74 -19.60 2.87 -3.92
C GLU A 74 -18.76 4.12 -3.54
N ALA A 75 -18.35 4.24 -2.28
CA ALA A 75 -17.51 5.33 -1.80
C ALA A 75 -16.02 5.09 -2.05
N ALA A 76 -15.58 3.84 -2.13
CA ALA A 76 -14.18 3.46 -2.27
C ALA A 76 -13.81 3.04 -3.69
N GLY A 77 -14.65 2.21 -4.33
CA GLY A 77 -14.37 1.63 -5.64
C GLY A 77 -14.69 2.59 -6.79
N THR A 78 -13.97 2.44 -7.90
CA THR A 78 -14.26 3.13 -9.17
C THR A 78 -14.50 2.12 -10.30
N LEU A 79 -13.52 1.25 -10.56
CA LEU A 79 -13.68 0.13 -11.51
C LEU A 79 -14.22 -1.11 -10.79
N MET A 80 -13.87 -1.28 -9.52
CA MET A 80 -14.23 -2.44 -8.71
C MET A 80 -15.32 -2.08 -7.69
N VAL A 81 -16.47 -1.61 -8.17
CA VAL A 81 -17.64 -1.38 -7.32
C VAL A 81 -18.41 -2.68 -7.16
N ARG A 82 -18.64 -3.12 -5.92
CA ARG A 82 -19.39 -4.34 -5.62
C ARG A 82 -20.82 -4.23 -6.12
N THR A 83 -21.27 -5.29 -6.79
CA THR A 83 -22.66 -5.49 -7.19
C THR A 83 -23.12 -6.87 -6.75
N ASP A 84 -24.42 -7.12 -6.83
CA ASP A 84 -24.98 -8.45 -6.52
C ASP A 84 -24.49 -9.55 -7.50
N GLU A 85 -23.91 -9.16 -8.64
CA GLU A 85 -23.58 -10.05 -9.75
C GLU A 85 -22.08 -10.34 -9.90
N ASN A 86 -21.20 -9.46 -9.39
CA ASN A 86 -19.75 -9.57 -9.63
C ASN A 86 -18.98 -10.36 -8.57
N GLY A 87 -19.60 -10.69 -7.44
CA GLY A 87 -19.01 -11.54 -6.41
C GLY A 87 -17.80 -10.91 -5.68
N LEU A 88 -17.65 -9.58 -5.73
CA LEU A 88 -16.62 -8.89 -4.95
C LEU A 88 -16.89 -9.04 -3.44
N PRO A 89 -15.84 -9.24 -2.61
CA PRO A 89 -15.96 -9.40 -1.15
C PRO A 89 -16.77 -8.28 -0.48
N GLY A 90 -17.51 -8.64 0.57
CA GLY A 90 -18.26 -7.72 1.41
C GLY A 90 -17.38 -6.80 2.28
N PRO A 91 -17.99 -5.87 3.04
CA PRO A 91 -17.26 -5.07 4.03
C PRO A 91 -16.53 -5.98 5.03
N ASP A 92 -15.25 -5.67 5.29
CA ASP A 92 -14.35 -6.41 6.18
C ASP A 92 -14.13 -7.89 5.84
N GLU A 93 -14.58 -8.33 4.66
CA GLU A 93 -14.26 -9.67 4.17
C GLU A 93 -12.87 -9.66 3.53
N ALA A 94 -12.01 -10.59 3.95
CA ALA A 94 -10.68 -10.77 3.37
C ALA A 94 -10.75 -10.95 1.85
N VAL A 95 -9.84 -10.27 1.15
CA VAL A 95 -9.75 -10.28 -0.31
C VAL A 95 -8.57 -11.14 -0.75
N ASP A 96 -8.80 -12.05 -1.70
CA ASP A 96 -7.74 -12.79 -2.37
C ASP A 96 -7.34 -12.09 -3.68
N PHE A 97 -6.27 -11.28 -3.63
CA PHE A 97 -5.77 -10.55 -4.79
C PHE A 97 -4.99 -11.43 -5.78
N ASP A 98 -4.66 -12.69 -5.41
CA ASP A 98 -4.01 -13.64 -6.32
C ASP A 98 -4.99 -14.23 -7.34
N GLY A 99 -6.29 -13.95 -7.19
CA GLY A 99 -7.35 -14.33 -8.10
C GLY A 99 -7.84 -13.17 -8.98
N GLY A 100 -8.47 -13.52 -10.11
CA GLY A 100 -9.21 -12.55 -10.92
C GLY A 100 -10.37 -11.95 -10.12
N PRO A 101 -10.68 -10.64 -10.29
CA PRO A 101 -10.16 -9.75 -11.34
C PRO A 101 -8.92 -8.93 -10.93
N PHE A 102 -8.21 -9.30 -9.85
CA PHE A 102 -7.23 -8.43 -9.20
C PHE A 102 -5.80 -8.59 -9.70
N ILE A 103 -5.50 -9.62 -10.48
CA ILE A 103 -4.19 -9.85 -11.10
C ILE A 103 -4.34 -9.99 -12.60
N THR A 104 -3.44 -9.39 -13.37
CA THR A 104 -3.45 -9.45 -14.83
C THR A 104 -2.06 -9.79 -15.36
N GLN A 105 -2.03 -10.54 -16.47
CA GLN A 105 -0.83 -10.81 -17.24
C GLN A 105 -0.83 -9.96 -18.51
N GLY A 106 0.27 -9.24 -18.75
CA GLY A 106 0.45 -8.33 -19.88
C GLY A 106 1.85 -8.43 -20.46
N LEU A 107 2.29 -7.34 -21.11
CA LEU A 107 3.58 -7.23 -21.77
C LEU A 107 4.40 -6.06 -21.22
N GLY A 108 5.71 -6.25 -21.14
CA GLY A 108 6.72 -5.24 -20.86
C GLY A 108 7.06 -4.40 -22.09
N PRO A 109 7.93 -3.39 -21.93
CA PRO A 109 8.26 -2.46 -23.01
C PRO A 109 8.87 -3.14 -24.25
N ASP A 110 9.61 -4.23 -24.06
CA ASP A 110 10.26 -5.00 -25.12
C ASP A 110 9.54 -6.35 -25.38
N GLY A 111 8.32 -6.52 -24.85
CA GLY A 111 7.49 -7.71 -25.02
C GLY A 111 7.70 -8.81 -23.98
N GLU A 112 8.38 -8.52 -22.87
CA GLU A 112 8.50 -9.43 -21.72
C GLU A 112 7.13 -9.76 -21.14
N VAL A 113 6.94 -10.96 -20.57
CA VAL A 113 5.67 -11.25 -19.89
C VAL A 113 5.73 -10.61 -18.50
N VAL A 114 4.74 -9.76 -18.20
CA VAL A 114 4.63 -9.13 -16.88
C VAL A 114 3.35 -9.56 -16.16
N ARG A 115 3.42 -9.61 -14.84
CA ARG A 115 2.22 -9.73 -13.98
C ARG A 115 2.16 -8.58 -13.01
N TYR A 116 0.95 -8.08 -12.79
CA TYR A 116 0.68 -6.95 -11.92
C TYR A 116 -0.67 -7.09 -11.24
N TYR A 117 -0.77 -6.57 -10.03
CA TYR A 117 -2.07 -6.44 -9.36
C TYR A 117 -2.84 -5.23 -9.87
N ASN A 118 -4.12 -5.13 -9.53
CA ASN A 118 -4.97 -3.99 -9.77
C ASN A 118 -5.70 -3.63 -8.46
N PHE A 119 -5.28 -2.51 -7.86
CA PHE A 119 -5.86 -1.95 -6.63
C PHE A 119 -6.89 -0.85 -6.90
N ASP A 120 -7.42 -0.78 -8.12
CA ASP A 120 -8.38 0.21 -8.61
C ASP A 120 -7.74 1.59 -8.89
N VAL A 121 -8.59 2.54 -9.27
CA VAL A 121 -8.25 3.91 -9.63
C VAL A 121 -7.80 4.70 -8.41
N GLN A 122 -6.72 5.46 -8.58
CA GLN A 122 -6.19 6.35 -7.54
C GLN A 122 -5.94 7.76 -8.10
N ALA A 123 -6.11 8.77 -7.24
CA ALA A 123 -5.69 10.13 -7.55
C ALA A 123 -4.15 10.24 -7.53
N THR A 124 -3.60 11.30 -8.15
CA THR A 124 -2.16 11.59 -8.08
C THR A 124 -1.74 12.29 -6.78
N THR A 125 -2.70 12.72 -5.97
CA THR A 125 -2.45 13.33 -4.66
C THR A 125 -2.35 12.23 -3.61
N PRO A 126 -1.18 12.01 -3.01
CA PRO A 126 -1.02 10.99 -1.96
C PRO A 126 -1.69 11.42 -0.64
N ALA A 127 -1.98 10.45 0.21
CA ALA A 127 -2.41 10.69 1.59
C ALA A 127 -1.19 10.70 2.54
N PRO A 128 -1.22 11.39 3.69
CA PRO A 128 -0.09 11.38 4.63
C PRO A 128 -0.06 10.08 5.46
N ILE A 129 1.13 9.52 5.66
CA ILE A 129 1.42 8.49 6.67
C ILE A 129 2.48 9.01 7.63
N TYR A 130 2.24 8.86 8.92
CA TYR A 130 3.07 9.42 9.97
C TYR A 130 3.93 8.33 10.62
N ALA A 131 5.24 8.46 10.47
CA ALA A 131 6.23 7.58 11.11
C ALA A 131 6.91 8.37 12.23
N LEU A 132 6.94 7.81 13.44
CA LEU A 132 7.40 8.51 14.64
C LEU A 132 8.87 8.13 14.94
N PHE A 133 9.68 9.12 15.26
CA PHE A 133 11.11 9.01 15.54
C PHE A 133 11.43 9.78 16.81
N ARG A 134 12.27 9.21 17.68
CA ARG A 134 12.79 10.00 18.81
C ARG A 134 13.71 11.10 18.31
N GLU A 135 13.78 12.18 19.07
CA GLU A 135 14.67 13.30 18.77
C GLU A 135 16.11 12.83 18.50
N GLY A 136 16.65 13.21 17.33
CA GLY A 136 18.00 12.83 16.91
C GLY A 136 18.17 11.39 16.40
N GLU A 137 17.10 10.59 16.33
CA GLU A 137 17.13 9.25 15.75
C GLU A 137 16.73 9.26 14.26
N ASP A 138 17.37 8.36 13.50
CA ASP A 138 17.15 8.15 12.06
C ASP A 138 16.33 6.87 11.77
N THR A 139 15.95 6.14 12.81
CA THR A 139 15.10 4.95 12.72
C THR A 139 13.79 5.21 13.47
N PRO A 140 12.64 4.71 12.97
CA PRO A 140 11.38 4.87 13.69
C PRO A 140 11.43 4.22 15.08
N VAL A 141 10.56 4.69 15.97
CA VAL A 141 10.37 4.11 17.30
C VAL A 141 10.00 2.63 17.17
N GLU A 142 10.83 1.74 17.72
CA GLU A 142 10.57 0.30 17.67
C GLU A 142 9.23 -0.04 18.33
N GLY A 143 8.41 -0.84 17.63
CA GLY A 143 7.08 -1.27 18.10
C GLY A 143 5.96 -0.24 17.92
N GLN A 144 6.26 0.99 17.50
CA GLN A 144 5.24 1.97 17.11
C GLN A 144 4.68 1.60 15.73
N LEU A 145 3.37 1.44 15.62
CA LEU A 145 2.72 1.37 14.31
C LEU A 145 2.66 2.76 13.67
N ASN A 146 2.82 2.83 12.35
CA ASN A 146 2.62 4.09 11.62
C ASN A 146 1.17 4.55 11.78
N VAL A 147 0.94 5.86 11.80
CA VAL A 147 -0.40 6.46 11.91
C VAL A 147 -0.87 6.93 10.53
N ILE A 148 -2.10 6.59 10.17
CA ILE A 148 -2.83 7.13 9.03
C ILE A 148 -4.16 7.73 9.53
N ASP A 149 -4.77 8.61 8.74
CA ASP A 149 -6.01 9.29 9.13
C ASP A 149 -7.18 9.08 8.15
N VAL A 150 -6.97 8.26 7.11
CA VAL A 150 -7.97 7.93 6.09
C VAL A 150 -7.89 6.45 5.73
N ILE A 151 -9.03 5.82 5.45
CA ILE A 151 -9.15 4.45 4.92
C ILE A 151 -10.03 4.41 3.66
N PRO A 152 -10.09 3.32 2.89
CA PRO A 152 -10.92 3.26 1.68
C PRO A 152 -12.37 3.68 1.95
N GLY A 153 -12.85 4.67 1.19
CA GLY A 153 -14.17 5.29 1.34
C GLY A 153 -14.15 6.65 2.06
N ASP A 154 -13.07 6.99 2.76
CA ASP A 154 -12.85 8.32 3.30
C ASP A 154 -12.41 9.31 2.20
N GLU A 155 -12.82 10.57 2.35
CA GLU A 155 -12.36 11.64 1.45
C GLU A 155 -10.84 11.82 1.57
N GLY A 156 -10.15 11.77 0.44
CA GLY A 156 -8.69 11.92 0.38
C GLY A 156 -7.89 10.65 0.65
N TYR A 157 -8.55 9.50 0.84
CA TYR A 157 -7.86 8.22 0.85
C TYR A 157 -7.07 7.98 -0.45
N ASN A 158 -5.87 7.42 -0.31
CA ASN A 158 -5.04 6.96 -1.42
C ASN A 158 -4.20 5.77 -0.95
N ASP A 159 -3.94 4.81 -1.83
CA ASP A 159 -2.99 3.72 -1.56
C ASP A 159 -1.53 4.21 -1.50
N PHE A 160 -1.26 5.37 -2.11
CA PHE A 160 0.04 6.04 -2.07
C PHE A 160 0.14 6.98 -0.88
N TRP A 161 1.14 6.73 -0.04
CA TRP A 161 1.36 7.50 1.16
C TRP A 161 2.62 8.36 1.08
N HIS A 162 2.45 9.64 1.39
CA HIS A 162 3.52 10.58 1.61
C HIS A 162 4.02 10.43 3.05
N VAL A 163 5.28 10.04 3.22
CA VAL A 163 5.84 9.79 4.56
C VAL A 163 6.16 11.11 5.24
N HIS A 164 5.54 11.31 6.41
CA HIS A 164 5.76 12.44 7.30
C HIS A 164 6.51 11.94 8.54
N LYS A 165 7.67 12.54 8.81
CA LYS A 165 8.47 12.27 9.99
C LYS A 165 7.87 13.04 11.17
N VAL A 166 7.50 12.32 12.22
CA VAL A 166 7.02 12.91 13.47
C VAL A 166 8.11 12.79 14.53
N THR A 167 8.53 13.92 15.10
CA THR A 167 9.57 13.94 16.14
C THR A 167 8.93 13.87 17.52
N VAL A 168 9.24 12.80 18.27
CA VAL A 168 8.75 12.57 19.63
C VAL A 168 9.86 12.69 20.68
N PRO A 169 9.53 12.97 21.95
CA PRO A 169 10.50 13.02 23.05
C PRO A 169 11.30 11.72 23.25
N GLU A 170 12.46 11.82 23.89
CA GLU A 170 13.31 10.66 24.20
C GLU A 170 12.59 9.60 25.05
N ASP A 171 11.69 10.03 25.95
CA ASP A 171 10.91 9.18 26.84
C ASP A 171 9.58 8.69 26.22
N TYR A 172 9.36 8.92 24.92
CA TYR A 172 8.18 8.43 24.22
C TYR A 172 8.12 6.90 24.23
N GLU A 173 6.96 6.40 24.66
CA GLU A 173 6.60 4.98 24.64
C GLU A 173 5.80 4.67 23.36
N ALA A 174 6.13 3.56 22.70
CA ALA A 174 5.46 3.15 21.46
C ALA A 174 3.96 2.95 21.68
N ASN A 175 3.17 3.37 20.69
CA ASN A 175 1.71 3.33 20.65
C ASN A 175 1.02 4.21 21.70
N THR A 176 1.70 5.23 22.22
CA THR A 176 1.07 6.33 22.97
C THR A 176 0.23 7.23 22.07
N ALA A 177 0.70 7.52 20.85
CA ALA A 177 -0.07 8.18 19.80
C ALA A 177 -0.59 7.12 18.80
N THR A 178 -1.91 7.12 18.60
CA THR A 178 -2.65 6.13 17.81
C THR A 178 -3.60 6.78 16.79
N SER A 179 -3.48 8.09 16.61
CA SER A 179 -4.27 8.87 15.67
C SER A 179 -3.52 10.15 15.32
N LEU A 180 -3.89 10.78 14.20
CA LEU A 180 -3.36 12.10 13.86
C LEU A 180 -3.73 13.13 14.93
N ALA A 181 -4.95 13.05 15.48
CA ALA A 181 -5.38 13.90 16.58
C ALA A 181 -4.46 13.77 17.80
N ASP A 182 -4.01 12.57 18.18
CA ASP A 182 -3.06 12.40 19.29
C ASP A 182 -1.72 13.09 19.01
N ILE A 183 -1.23 13.00 17.77
CA ILE A 183 0.02 13.64 17.33
C ILE A 183 -0.11 15.17 17.41
N GLU A 184 -1.23 15.71 16.92
CA GLU A 184 -1.52 17.15 16.91
C GLU A 184 -1.74 17.70 18.33
N ASP A 185 -2.53 17.00 19.15
CA ASP A 185 -2.82 17.41 20.54
C ASP A 185 -1.58 17.37 21.43
N ALA A 186 -0.66 16.42 21.19
CA ALA A 186 0.63 16.37 21.84
C ALA A 186 1.60 17.47 21.35
N GLY A 187 1.30 18.10 20.20
CA GLY A 187 2.11 19.15 19.60
C GLY A 187 3.43 18.65 19.05
N TYR A 188 3.50 17.40 18.59
CA TYR A 188 4.71 16.85 17.99
C TYR A 188 5.03 17.53 16.65
N GLU A 189 6.31 17.76 16.40
CA GLU A 189 6.77 18.36 15.14
C GLU A 189 6.64 17.34 14.00
N MET A 190 6.07 17.77 12.87
CA MET A 190 5.88 16.96 11.68
C MET A 190 6.65 17.57 10.50
N GLU A 191 7.47 16.76 9.84
CA GLU A 191 8.22 17.12 8.64
C GLU A 191 7.81 16.21 7.48
N ALA A 192 7.23 16.79 6.44
CA ALA A 192 6.99 16.10 5.18
C ALA A 192 8.32 15.76 4.50
N THR A 193 8.49 14.51 4.06
CA THR A 193 9.70 14.06 3.35
C THR A 193 9.49 14.07 1.82
N ASP A 194 10.43 13.57 1.02
CA ASP A 194 10.17 13.34 -0.42
C ASP A 194 9.71 11.88 -0.70
N MET A 195 9.59 11.06 0.34
CA MET A 195 9.36 9.63 0.25
C MET A 195 7.88 9.30 0.02
N LEU A 196 7.66 8.42 -0.95
CA LEU A 196 6.36 7.78 -1.20
C LEU A 196 6.45 6.28 -0.92
N VAL A 197 5.36 5.70 -0.45
CA VAL A 197 5.19 4.25 -0.32
C VAL A 197 3.85 3.83 -0.89
N ASN A 198 3.80 2.66 -1.52
CA ASN A 198 2.56 2.06 -2.00
C ASN A 198 2.07 1.05 -0.97
N CYS A 199 1.07 1.46 -0.17
CA CYS A 199 0.53 0.64 0.90
C CYS A 199 -1.00 0.59 0.87
N PRO A 200 -1.61 -0.21 -0.03
CA PRO A 200 -3.06 -0.34 -0.09
C PRO A 200 -3.64 -0.89 1.22
N VAL A 201 -4.54 -0.14 1.85
CA VAL A 201 -5.29 -0.58 3.04
C VAL A 201 -6.34 -1.60 2.61
N VAL A 202 -6.40 -2.72 3.32
CA VAL A 202 -7.23 -3.88 2.98
C VAL A 202 -7.87 -4.47 4.25
N PRO A 203 -8.96 -5.22 4.13
CA PRO A 203 -9.49 -6.02 5.22
C PRO A 203 -8.42 -6.97 5.79
N ASP A 204 -8.48 -7.21 7.10
CA ASP A 204 -7.56 -8.14 7.74
C ASP A 204 -7.68 -9.55 7.14
N GLY A 205 -6.55 -10.25 7.03
CA GLY A 205 -6.47 -11.56 6.40
C GLY A 205 -6.52 -11.58 4.87
N SER A 206 -6.59 -10.42 4.20
CA SER A 206 -6.43 -10.33 2.75
C SER A 206 -5.06 -10.85 2.28
N THR A 207 -5.00 -11.44 1.08
CA THR A 207 -3.79 -12.07 0.52
C THR A 207 -3.40 -11.46 -0.82
N ALA A 208 -2.10 -11.24 -1.00
CA ALA A 208 -1.44 -10.91 -2.26
C ALA A 208 -0.04 -11.51 -2.20
N SER A 209 0.15 -12.72 -2.71
CA SER A 209 1.36 -13.54 -2.45
C SER A 209 2.53 -13.31 -3.41
N MET A 210 2.37 -12.45 -4.41
CA MET A 210 3.42 -12.13 -5.39
C MET A 210 4.09 -10.79 -5.07
N ARG A 211 5.41 -10.73 -5.24
CA ARG A 211 6.22 -9.50 -5.14
C ARG A 211 7.28 -9.51 -6.24
N TYR A 212 7.63 -8.33 -6.73
CA TYR A 212 8.81 -8.18 -7.55
C TYR A 212 10.04 -8.25 -6.62
N GLY A 213 10.66 -9.43 -6.56
CA GLY A 213 11.74 -9.76 -5.62
C GLY A 213 11.31 -10.71 -4.50
N ASP A 214 12.14 -10.82 -3.46
CA ASP A 214 11.97 -11.78 -2.35
C ASP A 214 11.38 -11.14 -1.08
N GLU A 215 10.55 -10.11 -1.24
CA GLU A 215 10.00 -9.31 -0.13
C GLU A 215 8.89 -10.03 0.64
N ASP A 216 8.64 -9.59 1.88
CA ASP A 216 7.57 -10.16 2.71
C ASP A 216 6.20 -9.79 2.12
N THR A 217 5.32 -10.79 2.00
CA THR A 217 3.97 -10.63 1.44
C THR A 217 2.91 -10.36 2.50
N GLY A 218 3.29 -10.42 3.78
CA GLY A 218 2.41 -10.25 4.92
C GLY A 218 1.80 -8.85 4.99
N LEU A 219 0.68 -8.77 5.69
CA LEU A 219 0.07 -7.50 6.02
C LEU A 219 0.91 -6.78 7.08
N VAL A 220 1.05 -5.48 6.91
CA VAL A 220 1.61 -4.57 7.90
C VAL A 220 0.45 -3.88 8.62
N GLU A 221 0.62 -3.61 9.90
CA GLU A 221 -0.39 -2.94 10.71
C GLU A 221 -0.10 -1.44 10.85
N GLY A 222 -1.18 -0.67 10.99
CA GLY A 222 -1.15 0.77 11.24
C GLY A 222 -2.21 1.18 12.25
N TRP A 223 -2.06 2.39 12.77
CA TRP A 223 -3.06 3.07 13.57
C TRP A 223 -3.93 3.99 12.72
N TYR A 224 -5.24 3.95 12.93
CA TYR A 224 -6.23 4.85 12.36
C TYR A 224 -7.25 5.19 13.45
N GLN A 225 -7.23 6.43 13.92
CA GLN A 225 -8.21 6.94 14.90
C GLN A 225 -8.38 6.02 16.14
N GLY A 226 -7.27 5.50 16.67
CA GLY A 226 -7.26 4.58 17.82
C GLY A 226 -7.63 3.12 17.50
N MET A 227 -7.84 2.79 16.23
CA MET A 227 -8.10 1.43 15.73
C MET A 227 -6.92 0.91 14.91
N VAL A 228 -6.73 -0.40 14.88
CA VAL A 228 -5.73 -1.04 14.01
C VAL A 228 -6.29 -1.21 12.60
N VAL A 229 -5.46 -0.96 11.59
CA VAL A 229 -5.73 -1.26 10.18
C VAL A 229 -4.69 -2.22 9.64
N SER A 230 -5.02 -2.92 8.55
CA SER A 230 -4.06 -3.72 7.78
C SER A 230 -3.81 -3.07 6.41
N TYR A 231 -2.57 -3.11 5.93
CA TYR A 231 -2.22 -2.75 4.56
C TYR A 231 -1.17 -3.68 3.99
N PHE A 232 -1.16 -3.85 2.67
CA PHE A 232 -0.01 -4.41 1.98
C PHE A 232 1.12 -3.39 1.91
N GLN A 233 2.34 -3.86 1.70
CA GLN A 233 3.47 -3.03 1.32
C GLN A 233 4.05 -3.54 0.01
N PHE A 234 4.12 -2.66 -0.98
CA PHE A 234 4.74 -2.89 -2.28
C PHE A 234 5.99 -2.01 -2.40
N THR A 235 7.13 -2.67 -2.58
CA THR A 235 8.48 -2.06 -2.57
C THR A 235 9.29 -2.45 -3.81
N GLU A 236 8.59 -2.77 -4.90
CA GLU A 236 9.18 -3.13 -6.20
C GLU A 236 10.09 -2.04 -6.77
N ALA A 237 9.85 -0.78 -6.40
CA ALA A 237 10.70 0.35 -6.72
C ALA A 237 10.68 1.39 -5.58
N ALA A 238 11.79 2.12 -5.43
CA ALA A 238 11.82 3.27 -4.54
C ALA A 238 11.05 4.44 -5.17
N LEU A 239 10.00 4.91 -4.49
CA LEU A 239 9.14 5.98 -4.99
C LEU A 239 9.47 7.31 -4.31
N THR A 240 9.51 8.36 -5.13
CA THR A 240 9.67 9.74 -4.67
C THR A 240 8.63 10.63 -5.33
N LEU A 241 8.20 11.67 -4.63
CA LEU A 241 7.29 12.66 -5.19
C LEU A 241 7.84 13.27 -6.49
N SER A 242 6.96 13.45 -7.47
CA SER A 242 7.19 14.28 -8.64
C SER A 242 6.51 15.64 -8.43
N GLY A 243 7.21 16.56 -7.76
CA GLY A 243 6.60 17.78 -7.23
C GLY A 243 5.79 17.43 -5.98
N ASP A 244 4.47 17.63 -6.01
CA ASP A 244 3.56 17.27 -4.90
C ASP A 244 2.64 16.08 -5.29
N SER A 245 3.06 15.25 -6.24
CA SER A 245 2.22 14.19 -6.80
C SER A 245 2.96 12.86 -6.97
N VAL A 246 2.21 11.78 -6.93
CA VAL A 246 2.67 10.44 -7.30
C VAL A 246 3.08 10.46 -8.78
N PRO A 247 4.29 9.98 -9.14
CA PRO A 247 4.71 9.89 -10.54
C PRO A 247 3.78 8.93 -11.31
N LEU A 248 3.71 9.09 -12.63
CA LEU A 248 2.88 8.26 -13.50
C LEU A 248 3.72 7.50 -14.51
N SER A 249 3.37 6.23 -14.75
CA SER A 249 3.88 5.43 -15.87
C SER A 249 2.78 5.16 -16.88
N PRO A 250 3.00 5.33 -18.20
CA PRO A 250 1.99 4.95 -19.18
C PRO A 250 1.74 3.43 -19.22
N ILE A 251 0.49 3.07 -19.45
CA ILE A 251 0.09 1.74 -19.92
C ILE A 251 -0.81 1.89 -21.15
N TYR A 252 -0.72 0.92 -22.07
CA TYR A 252 -1.57 0.82 -23.26
C TYR A 252 -2.40 -0.45 -23.14
N VAL A 253 -3.73 -0.32 -23.11
CA VAL A 253 -4.64 -1.45 -22.93
C VAL A 253 -5.68 -1.52 -24.05
N THR A 254 -6.30 -2.69 -24.20
CA THR A 254 -7.45 -2.84 -25.09
C THR A 254 -8.50 -3.79 -24.51
N PHE A 255 -9.75 -3.58 -24.91
CA PHE A 255 -10.92 -4.23 -24.34
C PHE A 255 -11.68 -5.07 -25.37
N ASN A 256 -12.37 -6.11 -24.93
CA ASN A 256 -13.16 -6.99 -25.82
C ASN A 256 -14.19 -6.20 -26.65
N VAL A 257 -14.71 -5.11 -26.08
CA VAL A 257 -15.55 -4.14 -26.78
C VAL A 257 -14.94 -2.75 -26.56
N ASN A 258 -14.68 -2.03 -27.65
CA ASN A 258 -14.02 -0.72 -27.60
C ASN A 258 -14.85 0.31 -26.78
N PRO A 259 -14.18 1.27 -26.10
CA PRO A 259 -14.87 2.32 -25.37
C PRO A 259 -15.77 3.15 -26.30
N GLY A 260 -16.96 3.52 -25.81
CA GLY A 260 -17.96 4.26 -26.58
C GLY A 260 -18.97 3.38 -27.32
N GLU A 261 -18.76 2.06 -27.33
CA GLU A 261 -19.75 1.07 -27.79
C GLU A 261 -20.59 0.52 -26.61
N ASP A 262 -21.71 -0.15 -26.93
CA ASP A 262 -22.60 -0.73 -25.92
C ASP A 262 -21.90 -1.86 -25.16
N GLY A 263 -21.78 -1.73 -23.84
CA GLY A 263 -21.00 -2.64 -22.99
C GLY A 263 -19.47 -2.50 -23.14
N GLY A 264 -18.97 -1.46 -23.81
CA GLY A 264 -17.56 -1.24 -24.07
C GLY A 264 -16.71 -0.81 -22.86
N GLY A 265 -15.40 -0.96 -23.00
CA GLY A 265 -14.42 -0.58 -21.99
C GLY A 265 -14.25 -1.62 -20.88
N PRO A 266 -13.91 -1.21 -19.64
CA PRO A 266 -13.61 -2.11 -18.53
C PRO A 266 -14.63 -3.23 -18.28
N PRO A 267 -15.97 -2.99 -18.36
CA PRO A 267 -16.96 -4.06 -18.15
C PRO A 267 -16.87 -5.23 -19.15
N SER A 268 -16.31 -5.01 -20.35
CA SER A 268 -16.13 -6.07 -21.34
C SER A 268 -14.90 -6.95 -21.05
N GLY A 269 -14.03 -6.54 -20.12
CA GLY A 269 -12.75 -7.19 -19.87
C GLY A 269 -11.70 -6.89 -20.94
N PHE A 270 -10.45 -7.20 -20.64
CA PHE A 270 -9.35 -7.08 -21.60
C PHE A 270 -9.45 -8.15 -22.69
N VAL A 271 -8.95 -7.83 -23.88
CA VAL A 271 -8.72 -8.84 -24.92
C VAL A 271 -7.60 -9.78 -24.45
N THR A 272 -7.79 -11.07 -24.71
CA THR A 272 -6.83 -12.13 -24.36
C THR A 272 -6.56 -13.02 -25.57
N GLU A 273 -5.37 -13.62 -25.61
CA GLU A 273 -5.08 -14.66 -26.59
C GLU A 273 -5.99 -15.88 -26.41
N ASP A 274 -6.27 -16.60 -27.50
CA ASP A 274 -7.10 -17.80 -27.48
C ASP A 274 -6.57 -18.87 -26.50
N GLY A 275 -7.31 -19.09 -25.41
CA GLY A 275 -7.03 -20.16 -24.45
C GLY A 275 -5.93 -19.82 -23.42
N SER A 276 -5.58 -18.55 -23.24
CA SER A 276 -4.66 -18.08 -22.20
C SER A 276 -5.20 -16.82 -21.50
N ASP A 277 -4.56 -16.43 -20.39
CA ASP A 277 -4.83 -15.15 -19.71
C ASP A 277 -3.92 -14.00 -20.22
N GLN A 278 -3.14 -14.25 -21.28
CA GLN A 278 -2.22 -13.27 -21.84
C GLN A 278 -3.02 -12.16 -22.52
N THR A 279 -2.94 -10.96 -21.97
CA THR A 279 -3.39 -9.73 -22.64
C THR A 279 -2.24 -9.12 -23.44
N HIS A 280 -2.55 -8.22 -24.37
CA HIS A 280 -1.57 -7.33 -24.99
C HIS A 280 -1.65 -5.94 -24.34
N ASN A 281 -1.87 -5.90 -23.02
CA ASN A 281 -1.72 -4.69 -22.24
C ASN A 281 -0.23 -4.43 -22.05
N VAL A 282 0.28 -3.30 -22.52
CA VAL A 282 1.71 -3.01 -22.56
C VAL A 282 2.07 -1.91 -21.57
N VAL A 283 2.90 -2.23 -20.58
CA VAL A 283 3.46 -1.23 -19.65
C VAL A 283 4.63 -0.51 -20.31
N ALA A 284 4.77 0.78 -20.06
CA ALA A 284 5.87 1.57 -20.66
C ALA A 284 7.17 1.53 -19.85
N THR A 285 7.14 1.07 -18.59
CA THR A 285 8.29 0.99 -17.69
C THR A 285 8.18 -0.23 -16.77
N LEU A 286 9.31 -0.84 -16.44
CA LEU A 286 9.47 -1.92 -15.46
C LEU A 286 10.07 -1.40 -14.14
N PRO A 287 10.01 -2.12 -13.01
CA PRO A 287 10.45 -1.60 -11.72
C PRO A 287 11.93 -1.17 -11.65
N ASP A 288 12.79 -1.81 -12.46
CA ASP A 288 14.22 -1.46 -12.58
C ASP A 288 14.48 -0.22 -13.46
N ASP A 289 13.47 0.30 -14.17
CA ASP A 289 13.61 1.45 -15.06
C ASP A 289 13.57 2.78 -14.30
N SER A 290 14.37 3.73 -14.77
CA SER A 290 14.28 5.11 -14.28
C SER A 290 12.92 5.71 -14.66
N GLY A 291 12.14 6.10 -13.66
CA GLY A 291 10.82 6.72 -13.87
C GLY A 291 9.66 5.74 -13.81
N TYR A 292 9.88 4.49 -13.42
CA TYR A 292 8.79 3.59 -13.06
C TYR A 292 7.93 4.17 -11.92
N SER A 293 6.63 3.99 -12.08
CA SER A 293 5.63 4.16 -11.04
C SER A 293 4.57 3.07 -11.18
N PRO A 294 4.08 2.49 -10.07
CA PRO A 294 2.92 1.61 -10.10
C PRO A 294 1.60 2.36 -10.30
N LEU A 295 1.58 3.70 -10.25
CA LEU A 295 0.40 4.47 -10.64
C LEU A 295 0.41 4.67 -12.16
N TRP A 296 -0.46 3.97 -12.86
CA TRP A 296 -0.44 3.93 -14.31
C TRP A 296 -1.44 4.85 -14.97
N PHE A 297 -0.96 5.64 -15.92
CA PHE A 297 -1.75 6.49 -16.79
C PHE A 297 -2.27 5.68 -17.98
N VAL A 298 -3.58 5.38 -17.98
CA VAL A 298 -4.18 4.43 -18.91
C VAL A 298 -4.46 5.07 -20.28
N ASN A 299 -3.83 4.52 -21.32
CA ASN A 299 -4.16 4.75 -22.72
C ASN A 299 -4.89 3.54 -23.28
N ILE A 300 -5.82 3.76 -24.20
CA ILE A 300 -6.63 2.71 -24.80
C ILE A 300 -6.39 2.70 -26.30
N TYR A 301 -5.96 1.56 -26.83
CA TYR A 301 -5.83 1.33 -28.27
C TYR A 301 -6.97 0.45 -28.80
N ASP A 302 -7.24 0.54 -30.10
CA ASP A 302 -8.31 -0.19 -30.77
C ASP A 302 -8.05 -1.70 -30.72
N ASN A 303 -9.05 -2.47 -30.30
CA ASN A 303 -8.95 -3.92 -30.24
C ASN A 303 -8.74 -4.58 -31.61
N ALA A 304 -9.01 -3.89 -32.71
CA ALA A 304 -8.68 -4.33 -34.05
C ALA A 304 -7.15 -4.51 -34.28
N ASP A 305 -6.33 -3.80 -33.49
CA ASP A 305 -4.87 -3.85 -33.58
C ASP A 305 -4.24 -4.88 -32.62
N PHE A 306 -5.04 -5.61 -31.82
CA PHE A 306 -4.56 -6.55 -30.80
C PHE A 306 -3.48 -7.51 -31.33
N ASP A 307 -3.71 -8.18 -32.45
CA ASP A 307 -2.77 -9.15 -33.04
C ASP A 307 -1.43 -8.53 -33.48
N ALA A 308 -1.37 -7.21 -33.66
CA ALA A 308 -0.17 -6.49 -34.09
C ALA A 308 0.63 -5.91 -32.91
N VAL A 309 0.01 -5.76 -31.73
CA VAL A 309 0.65 -5.24 -30.53
C VAL A 309 1.42 -6.36 -29.82
N SER A 310 2.71 -6.15 -29.60
CA SER A 310 3.59 -7.13 -28.92
C SER A 310 4.66 -6.50 -28.03
N ASP A 311 4.78 -5.17 -28.04
CA ASP A 311 5.76 -4.39 -27.31
C ASP A 311 5.29 -2.93 -27.24
N LEU A 312 6.05 -2.06 -26.58
CA LEU A 312 5.68 -0.65 -26.42
C LEU A 312 5.64 0.09 -27.77
N GLY A 313 6.57 -0.23 -28.68
CA GLY A 313 6.62 0.41 -30.00
C GLY A 313 5.34 0.18 -30.78
N SER A 314 4.94 -1.09 -30.92
CA SER A 314 3.70 -1.49 -31.60
C SER A 314 2.44 -0.99 -30.88
N ALA A 315 2.42 -0.97 -29.55
CA ALA A 315 1.30 -0.41 -28.78
C ALA A 315 1.13 1.10 -29.01
N THR A 316 2.22 1.85 -29.16
CA THR A 316 2.18 3.29 -29.45
C THR A 316 1.86 3.61 -30.91
N ASP A 317 2.17 2.69 -31.83
CA ASP A 317 1.86 2.81 -33.25
C ASP A 317 0.39 2.43 -33.58
N ALA A 318 -0.27 1.65 -32.71
CA ALA A 318 -1.67 1.26 -32.83
C ALA A 318 -2.64 2.46 -32.77
N GLU A 319 -3.84 2.30 -33.31
CA GLU A 319 -4.88 3.34 -33.28
C GLU A 319 -5.33 3.62 -31.84
N GLN A 320 -5.03 4.84 -31.36
CA GLN A 320 -5.38 5.26 -30.00
C GLN A 320 -6.83 5.77 -29.95
N LEU A 321 -7.65 5.12 -29.14
CA LEU A 321 -9.05 5.49 -28.89
C LEU A 321 -9.19 6.51 -27.76
N ALA A 322 -8.34 6.40 -26.74
CA ALA A 322 -8.32 7.33 -25.62
C ALA A 322 -6.92 7.42 -25.00
N SER A 323 -6.62 8.56 -24.40
CA SER A 323 -5.40 8.77 -23.61
C SER A 323 -5.79 9.38 -22.27
N GLY A 324 -5.21 8.86 -21.19
CA GLY A 324 -5.52 9.29 -19.83
C GLY A 324 -6.94 8.99 -19.39
N ALA A 325 -7.43 7.79 -19.72
CA ALA A 325 -8.79 7.37 -19.36
C ALA A 325 -8.97 7.26 -17.84
N ALA A 326 -7.92 6.85 -17.13
CA ALA A 326 -7.85 6.78 -15.67
C ALA A 326 -6.39 6.70 -15.21
N ASN A 327 -6.18 6.84 -13.90
CA ASN A 327 -4.94 6.46 -13.22
C ASN A 327 -5.22 5.27 -12.30
N VAL A 328 -4.50 4.16 -12.44
CA VAL A 328 -4.75 2.92 -11.66
C VAL A 328 -3.52 2.47 -10.90
N ASN A 329 -3.69 2.02 -9.66
CA ASN A 329 -2.58 1.47 -8.87
C ASN A 329 -2.36 0.00 -9.23
N CYS A 330 -1.27 -0.28 -9.94
CA CYS A 330 -0.94 -1.58 -10.48
C CYS A 330 0.54 -1.92 -10.26
N PRO A 331 0.94 -2.34 -9.05
CA PRO A 331 2.31 -2.76 -8.80
C PRO A 331 2.66 -4.00 -9.62
N ILE A 332 3.77 -3.94 -10.36
CA ILE A 332 4.34 -5.10 -11.06
C ILE A 332 4.92 -6.06 -10.01
N VAL A 333 4.61 -7.34 -10.16
CA VAL A 333 5.01 -8.40 -9.24
C VAL A 333 5.78 -9.54 -9.90
N SER A 334 5.89 -9.55 -11.24
CA SER A 334 6.72 -10.48 -11.99
C SER A 334 7.07 -9.92 -13.36
N VAL A 335 8.28 -10.24 -13.84
CA VAL A 335 8.77 -9.99 -15.21
C VAL A 335 9.52 -11.26 -15.65
N GLU A 336 9.19 -11.81 -16.83
CA GLU A 336 9.75 -13.05 -17.39
C GLU A 336 10.38 -12.86 -18.77
#